data_AF-V6SG11-F1
#
_entry.id   AF-V6SG11-F1
#
_cell.length_a   1.000
_cell.length_b   1.000
_cell.length_c   1.000
_cell.angle_alpha   90.00
_cell.angle_beta   90.00
_cell.angle_gamma   90.00
#
_symmetry.space_group_name_H-M   'P 1'
#
loop_
_entity.id
_entity.type
_entity.pdbx_description
1 polymer ?
#
loop_
_entity_poly.entity_id
_entity_poly.type
_entity_poly.pdbx_seq_one_letter_code
_entity_poly.pdbx_strand_id
1 'polypeptide(L)'
;MNKEILEQMRTQNFKFIFLALFFFYFINSYSQSELRKVEFELYFDKNYPIQAGNLTVKNSDPIIGTQTDLSGKAELNLQNKNVKVVLDYLGPTYIELEVIENIDLIIVNLKRDKIIYYKGNKIIKKQKLKIKQ
;
A
#
# COMPACT_ATOMS: atom_id res chain seq x y z
N MET A 1 39.72 44.19 -15.72
CA MET A 1 38.56 43.69 -14.96
C MET A 1 38.89 43.77 -13.47
N ASN A 2 38.08 44.47 -12.68
CA ASN A 2 38.41 44.82 -11.29
C ASN A 2 38.31 43.58 -10.36
N LYS A 3 39.28 43.37 -9.47
CA LYS A 3 39.36 42.17 -8.62
C LYS A 3 38.11 42.01 -7.73
N GLU A 4 37.54 43.11 -7.28
CA GLU A 4 36.31 43.14 -6.48
C GLU A 4 35.09 42.59 -7.25
N ILE A 5 34.97 42.90 -8.54
CA ILE A 5 33.89 42.40 -9.40
C ILE A 5 34.04 40.87 -9.59
N LEU A 6 35.29 40.39 -9.71
CA LEU A 6 35.57 38.96 -9.83
C LEU A 6 35.21 38.18 -8.55
N GLU A 7 35.52 38.74 -7.37
CA GLU A 7 35.16 38.13 -6.08
C GLU A 7 33.66 38.15 -5.81
N GLN A 8 32.97 39.22 -6.19
CA GLN A 8 31.50 39.29 -6.09
C GLN A 8 30.83 38.23 -6.98
N MET A 9 31.28 38.08 -8.24
CA MET A 9 30.78 37.04 -9.14
C MET A 9 31.05 35.62 -8.59
N ARG A 10 32.25 35.37 -8.04
CA ARG A 10 32.60 34.08 -7.43
C ARG A 10 31.69 33.75 -6.23
N THR A 11 31.44 34.74 -5.38
CA THR A 11 30.60 34.59 -4.19
C THR A 11 29.14 34.34 -4.56
N GLN A 12 28.62 35.01 -5.60
CA GLN A 12 27.28 34.73 -6.12
C GLN A 12 27.18 33.31 -6.69
N ASN A 13 28.14 32.88 -7.50
CA ASN A 13 28.17 31.53 -8.05
C ASN A 13 28.20 30.46 -6.94
N PHE A 14 28.97 30.69 -5.88
CA PHE A 14 29.01 29.79 -4.73
C PHE A 14 27.66 29.71 -3.99
N LYS A 15 26.97 30.84 -3.83
CA LYS A 15 25.61 30.88 -3.25
C LYS A 15 24.61 30.08 -4.10
N PHE A 16 24.67 30.19 -5.43
CA PHE A 16 23.80 29.42 -6.32
C PHE A 16 24.08 27.91 -6.25
N ILE A 17 25.35 27.51 -6.18
CA ILE A 17 25.73 26.10 -6.01
C ILE A 17 25.22 25.56 -4.67
N PHE A 18 25.39 26.33 -3.59
CA PHE A 18 24.90 25.94 -2.27
C PHE A 18 23.36 25.82 -2.24
N LEU A 19 22.66 26.76 -2.87
CA LEU A 19 21.21 26.72 -3.00
C LEU A 19 20.74 25.51 -3.82
N ALA A 20 21.43 25.19 -4.92
CA ALA A 20 21.12 24.00 -5.72
C ALA A 20 21.30 22.71 -4.91
N LEU A 21 22.40 22.58 -4.16
CA LEU A 21 22.66 21.42 -3.30
C LEU A 21 21.59 21.29 -2.19
N PHE A 22 21.14 22.41 -1.63
CA PHE A 22 20.05 22.43 -0.67
C PHE A 22 18.73 21.91 -1.27
N PHE A 23 18.35 22.37 -2.47
CA PHE A 23 17.17 21.86 -3.17
C PHE A 23 17.29 20.36 -3.51
N PHE A 24 18.46 19.89 -3.94
CA PHE A 24 18.69 18.47 -4.19
C PHE A 24 18.48 17.62 -2.92
N TYR A 25 18.95 18.06 -1.77
CA TYR A 25 18.75 17.34 -0.50
C TYR A 25 17.26 17.25 -0.11
N PHE A 26 16.52 18.34 -0.29
CA PHE A 26 15.08 18.38 -0.01
C PHE A 26 14.26 17.46 -0.93
N ILE A 27 14.57 17.45 -2.23
CA ILE A 27 13.88 16.59 -3.21
C ILE A 27 14.11 15.10 -2.87
N ASN A 28 15.33 14.71 -2.50
CA ASN A 28 15.66 13.33 -2.15
C ASN A 28 14.96 12.86 -0.85
N SER A 29 14.75 13.76 0.11
CA SER A 29 14.05 13.44 1.35
C SER A 29 12.55 13.19 1.13
N TYR A 30 11.93 13.88 0.17
CA TYR A 30 10.50 13.75 -0.12
C TYR A 30 10.14 12.48 -0.92
N SER A 31 11.13 11.84 -1.55
CA SER A 31 10.93 10.66 -2.41
C SER A 31 10.91 9.32 -1.67
N GLN A 32 11.12 9.28 -0.35
CA GLN A 32 11.25 8.04 0.43
C GLN A 32 9.93 7.60 1.10
N SER A 33 8.79 7.67 0.40
CA SER A 33 7.58 7.02 0.88
C SER A 33 7.65 5.51 0.61
N GLU A 34 8.05 4.74 1.62
CA GLU A 34 8.06 3.28 1.51
C GLU A 34 6.62 2.76 1.38
N LEU A 35 6.33 2.09 0.26
CA LEU A 35 5.09 1.36 0.07
C LEU A 35 5.20 -0.02 0.69
N ARG A 36 4.24 -0.38 1.54
CA ARG A 36 4.14 -1.72 2.10
C ARG A 36 3.25 -2.59 1.23
N LYS A 37 3.76 -3.72 0.77
CA LYS A 37 2.98 -4.71 0.03
C LYS A 37 2.23 -5.65 0.99
N VAL A 38 0.97 -5.92 0.69
CA VAL A 38 0.17 -6.96 1.36
C VAL A 38 -0.47 -7.85 0.30
N GLU A 39 -0.29 -9.15 0.45
CA GLU A 39 -0.85 -10.19 -0.41
C GLU A 39 -2.21 -10.64 0.14
N PHE A 40 -3.12 -10.94 -0.79
CA PHE A 40 -4.44 -11.46 -0.50
C PHE A 40 -4.62 -12.75 -1.27
N GLU A 41 -5.14 -13.78 -0.60
CA GLU A 41 -5.61 -14.99 -1.26
C GLU A 41 -7.08 -15.24 -0.90
N LEU A 42 -7.93 -15.29 -1.93
CA LEU A 42 -9.38 -15.35 -1.79
C LEU A 42 -9.91 -16.63 -2.41
N TYR A 43 -10.58 -17.44 -1.60
CA TYR A 43 -11.14 -18.72 -2.04
C TYR A 43 -12.54 -18.93 -1.48
N PHE A 44 -13.44 -19.43 -2.31
CA PHE A 44 -14.71 -19.97 -1.82
C PHE A 44 -14.44 -21.28 -1.08
N ASP A 45 -13.77 -22.23 -1.75
CA ASP A 45 -13.20 -23.45 -1.17
C ASP A 45 -11.77 -23.64 -1.71
N LYS A 46 -10.98 -24.54 -1.14
CA LYS A 46 -9.55 -24.71 -1.47
C LYS A 46 -9.26 -24.88 -2.97
N ASN A 47 -10.24 -25.38 -3.74
CA ASN A 47 -10.15 -25.62 -5.18
C ASN A 47 -10.91 -24.59 -6.03
N TYR A 48 -11.55 -23.59 -5.40
CA TYR A 48 -12.39 -22.59 -6.04
C TYR A 48 -11.91 -21.18 -5.67
N PRO A 49 -10.90 -20.66 -6.38
CA PRO A 49 -10.44 -19.28 -6.22
C PRO A 49 -11.50 -18.28 -6.63
N ILE A 50 -11.51 -17.13 -5.96
CA ILE A 50 -12.37 -15.99 -6.32
C ILE A 50 -11.62 -15.13 -7.31
N GLN A 51 -12.04 -15.17 -8.57
CA GLN A 51 -11.45 -14.39 -9.64
C GLN A 51 -12.13 -13.03 -9.74
N ALA A 52 -11.38 -11.99 -10.15
CA ALA A 52 -11.88 -10.63 -10.36
C ALA A 52 -12.60 -10.00 -9.15
N GLY A 53 -12.26 -10.42 -7.93
CA GLY A 53 -12.72 -9.79 -6.70
C GLY A 53 -12.01 -8.46 -6.50
N ASN A 54 -12.77 -7.39 -6.28
CA ASN A 54 -12.26 -6.05 -6.04
C ASN A 54 -11.81 -5.89 -4.59
N LEU A 55 -10.58 -5.42 -4.39
CA LEU A 55 -10.01 -5.08 -3.09
C LEU A 55 -9.67 -3.60 -3.07
N THR A 56 -10.38 -2.81 -2.28
CA THR A 56 -10.25 -1.34 -2.26
C THR A 56 -9.98 -0.82 -0.85
N VAL A 57 -9.03 0.10 -0.69
CA VAL A 57 -8.78 0.76 0.60
C VAL A 57 -9.92 1.74 0.89
N LYS A 58 -10.62 1.51 1.99
CA LYS A 58 -11.71 2.38 2.45
C LYS A 58 -11.18 3.78 2.79
N ASN A 59 -11.90 4.81 2.35
CA ASN A 59 -11.57 6.22 2.58
C ASN A 59 -10.17 6.62 2.07
N SER A 60 -9.71 6.01 0.96
CA SER A 60 -8.48 6.44 0.28
C SER A 60 -8.81 7.46 -0.82
N ASP A 61 -7.99 8.51 -0.89
CA ASP A 61 -8.00 9.50 -1.98
C ASP A 61 -6.54 9.80 -2.39
N PRO A 62 -6.09 9.45 -3.62
CA PRO A 62 -6.85 8.75 -4.65
C PRO A 62 -7.25 7.33 -4.23
N ILE A 63 -8.24 6.76 -4.93
CA ILE A 63 -8.70 5.38 -4.66
C ILE A 63 -7.53 4.41 -4.88
N ILE A 64 -7.19 3.66 -3.84
CA ILE A 64 -6.19 2.60 -3.89
C ILE A 64 -6.92 1.26 -3.90
N GLY A 65 -6.69 0.46 -4.94
CA GLY A 65 -7.30 -0.86 -5.04
C GLY A 65 -6.59 -1.78 -6.02
N THR A 66 -7.01 -3.04 -6.02
CA THR A 66 -6.50 -4.12 -6.86
C THR A 66 -7.61 -5.15 -7.11
N GLN A 67 -7.38 -6.09 -8.01
CA GLN A 67 -8.30 -7.19 -8.30
C GLN A 67 -7.59 -8.54 -8.17
N THR A 68 -8.32 -9.58 -7.79
CA THR A 68 -7.77 -10.93 -7.80
C THR A 68 -7.61 -11.51 -9.20
N ASP A 69 -6.50 -12.22 -9.39
CA ASP A 69 -6.19 -12.95 -10.60
C ASP A 69 -7.00 -14.26 -10.72
N LEU A 70 -6.70 -15.05 -11.76
CA LEU A 70 -7.35 -16.35 -12.02
C LEU A 70 -7.12 -17.38 -10.90
N SER A 71 -6.07 -17.20 -10.09
CA SER A 71 -5.73 -18.05 -8.95
C SER A 71 -6.31 -17.55 -7.62
N GLY A 72 -7.06 -16.45 -7.66
CA GLY A 72 -7.68 -15.82 -6.49
C GLY A 72 -6.71 -14.99 -5.66
N LYS A 73 -5.56 -14.61 -6.23
CA LYS A 73 -4.51 -13.87 -5.54
C LYS A 73 -4.49 -12.41 -5.98
N ALA A 74 -4.14 -11.52 -5.07
CA ALA A 74 -3.92 -10.11 -5.37
C ALA A 74 -2.84 -9.50 -4.48
N GLU A 75 -2.21 -8.45 -4.97
CA GLU A 75 -1.26 -7.64 -4.19
C GLU A 75 -1.76 -6.20 -4.11
N LEU A 76 -1.66 -5.62 -2.92
CA LEU A 76 -2.04 -4.24 -2.65
C LEU A 76 -0.89 -3.50 -1.98
N ASN A 77 -0.49 -2.37 -2.57
CA ASN A 77 0.51 -1.48 -2.01
C ASN A 77 -0.16 -0.45 -1.11
N LEU A 78 0.26 -0.39 0.15
CA LEU A 78 -0.33 0.44 1.20
C LEU A 78 0.70 1.43 1.72
N GLN A 79 0.33 2.71 1.76
CA GLN A 79 1.14 3.77 2.37
C GLN A 79 0.89 3.86 3.88
N ASN A 80 -0.35 3.68 4.31
CA ASN A 80 -0.75 3.85 5.69
C ASN A 80 -0.70 2.55 6.49
N LYS A 81 -0.33 2.70 7.77
CA LYS A 81 -0.43 1.66 8.78
C LYS A 81 -1.90 1.57 9.24
N ASN A 82 -2.41 0.36 9.45
CA ASN A 82 -3.77 0.11 9.94
C ASN A 82 -4.87 0.69 9.03
N VAL A 83 -5.08 0.05 7.89
CA VAL A 83 -6.14 0.43 6.93
C VAL A 83 -7.27 -0.58 6.93
N LYS A 84 -8.44 -0.16 6.46
CA LYS A 84 -9.55 -1.07 6.16
C LYS A 84 -9.60 -1.30 4.66
N VAL A 85 -9.54 -2.55 4.25
CA VAL A 85 -9.71 -2.98 2.86
C VAL A 85 -11.10 -3.58 2.72
N VAL A 86 -11.80 -3.17 1.67
CA VAL A 86 -13.12 -3.66 1.30
C VAL A 86 -12.93 -4.68 0.20
N LEU A 87 -13.40 -5.90 0.44
CA LEU A 87 -13.50 -6.95 -0.57
C LEU A 87 -14.94 -7.01 -1.09
N ASP A 88 -15.10 -6.74 -2.38
CA ASP A 88 -16.35 -6.93 -3.14
C ASP A 88 -16.12 -8.00 -4.23
N TYR A 89 -16.96 -9.03 -4.23
CA TYR A 89 -16.86 -10.16 -5.16
C TYR A 89 -18.21 -10.71 -5.63
N LEU A 90 -19.34 -10.27 -5.06
CA LEU A 90 -20.68 -10.77 -5.35
C LEU A 90 -21.72 -9.64 -5.14
N GLY A 91 -21.70 -8.64 -6.02
CA GLY A 91 -22.74 -7.61 -6.09
C GLY A 91 -22.72 -6.64 -4.90
N PRO A 92 -23.88 -6.24 -4.33
CA PRO A 92 -23.93 -5.16 -3.34
C PRO A 92 -23.35 -5.52 -1.96
N THR A 93 -22.78 -6.72 -1.80
CA THR A 93 -22.27 -7.18 -0.50
C THR A 93 -20.76 -7.14 -0.46
N TYR A 94 -20.22 -6.72 0.68
CA TYR A 94 -18.78 -6.58 0.85
C TYR A 94 -18.29 -7.10 2.21
N ILE A 95 -17.00 -7.39 2.27
CA ILE A 95 -16.30 -7.82 3.49
C ILE A 95 -15.27 -6.76 3.84
N GLU A 96 -15.28 -6.29 5.09
CA GLU A 96 -14.24 -5.39 5.60
C GLU A 96 -13.11 -6.20 6.25
N LEU A 97 -11.89 -5.99 5.75
CA LEU A 97 -10.66 -6.58 6.21
C LEU A 97 -9.81 -5.51 6.88
N GLU A 98 -9.48 -5.70 8.15
CA GLU A 98 -8.61 -4.78 8.88
C GLU A 98 -7.14 -5.20 8.69
N VAL A 99 -6.35 -4.35 8.04
CA VAL A 99 -4.95 -4.61 7.68
C VAL A 99 -4.03 -3.79 8.57
N ILE A 100 -3.61 -4.39 9.69
CA ILE A 100 -2.65 -3.79 10.62
C ILE A 100 -1.21 -3.85 10.10
N GLU A 101 -0.31 -3.04 10.67
CA GLU A 101 1.08 -2.86 10.20
C GLU A 101 1.88 -4.17 10.01
N ASN A 102 1.65 -5.16 10.86
CA ASN A 102 2.43 -6.40 10.93
C ASN A 102 1.84 -7.56 10.11
N ILE A 103 1.23 -7.27 8.97
CA ILE A 103 0.62 -8.29 8.11
C ILE A 103 1.19 -8.15 6.69
N ASP A 104 1.62 -9.27 6.13
CA ASP A 104 2.05 -9.38 4.73
C ASP A 104 1.14 -10.27 3.89
N LEU A 105 0.37 -11.17 4.51
CA LEU A 105 -0.56 -12.05 3.82
C LEU A 105 -1.92 -12.17 4.55
N ILE A 106 -3.00 -12.09 3.78
CA ILE A 106 -4.37 -12.29 4.26
C ILE A 106 -5.05 -13.37 3.43
N ILE A 107 -5.45 -14.46 4.08
CA ILE A 107 -6.20 -15.54 3.44
C ILE A 107 -7.66 -15.46 3.87
N VAL A 108 -8.55 -15.35 2.89
CA VAL A 108 -10.01 -15.32 3.10
C VAL A 108 -10.61 -16.60 2.54
N ASN A 109 -11.25 -17.38 3.41
CA ASN A 109 -11.99 -18.57 3.05
C ASN A 109 -13.48 -18.33 3.31
N LEU A 110 -14.27 -18.19 2.24
CA LEU A 110 -15.70 -17.89 2.36
C LEU A 110 -16.51 -19.08 2.87
N LYS A 111 -16.28 -20.30 2.37
CA LYS A 111 -17.03 -21.48 2.79
C LYS A 111 -16.89 -21.78 4.29
N ARG A 112 -15.76 -21.42 4.89
CA ARG A 112 -15.47 -21.60 6.32
C ARG A 112 -15.71 -20.33 7.14
N ASP A 113 -16.24 -19.27 6.54
CA ASP A 113 -16.44 -17.95 7.15
C ASP A 113 -15.21 -17.47 7.93
N LYS A 114 -14.01 -17.61 7.36
CA LYS A 114 -12.76 -17.41 8.10
C LYS A 114 -11.76 -16.56 7.35
N ILE A 115 -11.19 -15.60 8.08
CA ILE A 115 -10.08 -14.76 7.64
C ILE A 115 -8.88 -15.09 8.53
N ILE A 116 -7.72 -15.31 7.92
CA ILE A 116 -6.48 -15.58 8.62
C ILE A 116 -5.42 -14.59 8.15
N TYR A 117 -4.79 -13.94 9.10
CA TYR A 117 -3.76 -12.92 8.87
C TYR A 117 -2.39 -13.49 9.24
N TYR A 118 -1.41 -13.29 8.37
CA TYR A 118 -0.07 -13.81 8.50
C TYR A 118 0.98 -12.70 8.52
N LYS A 119 2.11 -13.01 9.16
CA LYS A 119 3.39 -12.30 9.00
C LYS A 119 4.46 -13.36 8.70
N GLY A 120 4.93 -13.39 7.47
CA GLY A 120 5.69 -14.50 6.91
C GLY A 120 4.90 -15.79 7.07
N ASN A 121 5.49 -16.78 7.74
CA ASN A 121 4.86 -18.09 7.95
C ASN A 121 4.11 -18.21 9.29
N LYS A 122 3.93 -17.11 10.03
CA LYS A 122 3.28 -17.11 11.36
C LYS A 122 1.88 -16.52 11.29
N ILE A 123 0.91 -17.20 11.88
CA ILE A 123 -0.46 -16.69 12.03
C ILE A 123 -0.47 -15.63 13.13
N ILE A 124 -0.90 -14.42 12.77
CA ILE A 124 -1.02 -13.29 13.70
C ILE A 124 -2.44 -13.18 14.27
N LYS A 125 -3.45 -13.33 13.42
CA LYS A 125 -4.85 -13.17 13.81
C LYS A 125 -5.74 -14.13 13.02
N LYS A 126 -6.80 -14.61 13.65
CA LYS A 126 -7.90 -15.35 13.00
C LYS A 126 -9.19 -14.62 13.32
N GLN A 127 -10.05 -14.45 12.34
CA GLN A 127 -11.31 -13.72 12.49
C GLN A 127 -12.43 -14.45 11.74
N LYS A 128 -13.65 -14.42 12.30
CA LYS A 128 -14.84 -14.85 11.57
C LYS A 128 -15.23 -13.78 10.56
N LEU A 129 -15.54 -14.22 9.35
CA LEU A 129 -15.97 -13.37 8.25
C LEU A 129 -17.30 -12.69 8.62
N LYS A 130 -17.41 -11.40 8.31
CA LYS A 130 -18.63 -10.60 8.50
C LYS A 130 -18.99 -9.96 7.16
N ILE A 131 -20.02 -10.50 6.51
CA ILE A 131 -20.57 -9.93 5.28
C ILE A 131 -21.42 -8.74 5.68
N LYS A 132 -21.22 -7.62 4.99
CA LYS A 132 -22.01 -6.40 5.13
C LYS A 132 -22.80 -6.14 3.85
N GLN A 133 -23.95 -5.50 4.02
CA GLN A 133 -24.81 -4.96 2.97
C GLN A 133 -24.68 -3.44 2.97
#